data_AF-A0A384BEC7-F1
#
_entry.id   AF-A0A384BEC7-F1
#
_cell.length_a   1.000
_cell.length_b   1.000
_cell.length_c   1.000
_cell.angle_alpha   90.00
_cell.angle_beta   90.00
_cell.angle_gamma   90.00
#
_symmetry.space_group_name_H-M   'P 1'
#
loop_
_entity.id
_entity.type
_entity.pdbx_description
1 polymer ?
#
loop_
_entity_poly.entity_id
_entity_poly.type
_entity_poly.pdbx_seq_one_letter_code
_entity_poly.pdbx_strand_id
1 'polypeptide(L)'
;PGLRLFSTEGSAAAWDETLLDKFCTALSQQLTDLQACLMQEAGLEGTPLLKEDSILAVRKYFHRITVYLQEKKYSPCAWEIVRAEVMRSFSSSTNLQERLRRKE
;
A
#
# COMPACT_ATOMS: atom_id res chain seq x y z
N PRO A 1 -3.67 4.53 -6.39
CA PRO A 1 -2.34 5.20 -6.48
C PRO A 1 -1.16 4.28 -6.13
N GLY A 2 -1.25 3.46 -5.07
CA GLY A 2 -0.16 2.56 -4.64
C GLY A 2 0.16 1.43 -5.62
N LEU A 3 -0.84 0.84 -6.28
CA LEU A 3 -0.64 -0.24 -7.27
C LEU A 3 0.18 0.21 -8.50
N ARG A 4 0.01 1.46 -8.96
CA ARG A 4 0.74 2.01 -10.11
C ARG A 4 2.25 2.14 -9.87
N LEU A 5 2.68 2.16 -8.61
CA LEU A 5 4.11 2.20 -8.29
C LEU A 5 4.81 0.97 -8.86
N PHE A 6 4.21 -0.20 -8.68
CA PHE A 6 4.81 -1.49 -9.03
C PHE A 6 4.61 -1.89 -10.50
N SER A 7 3.72 -1.21 -11.23
CA SER A 7 3.44 -1.49 -12.65
C SER A 7 4.23 -0.63 -13.65
N THR A 8 5.30 0.06 -13.20
CA THR A 8 6.12 0.93 -14.06
C THR A 8 7.30 0.14 -14.63
N GLU A 9 7.70 0.33 -15.90
CA GLU A 9 8.75 -0.46 -16.60
C GLU A 9 10.06 -0.66 -15.80
N GLY A 10 10.42 0.26 -14.90
CA GLY A 10 11.59 0.11 -14.03
C GLY A 10 11.47 -0.94 -12.93
N SER A 11 10.28 -1.45 -12.62
CA SER A 11 10.06 -2.49 -11.60
C SER A 11 10.36 -3.89 -12.13
N ALA A 12 10.08 -4.17 -13.40
CA ALA A 12 10.28 -5.48 -14.03
C ALA A 12 11.76 -5.92 -14.04
N ALA A 13 12.69 -4.97 -14.15
CA ALA A 13 14.14 -5.25 -14.10
C ALA A 13 14.68 -5.53 -12.68
N ALA A 14 13.92 -5.18 -11.63
CA ALA A 14 14.34 -5.32 -10.24
C ALA A 14 13.54 -6.37 -9.46
N TRP A 15 12.46 -6.92 -10.04
CA TRP A 15 11.56 -7.88 -9.40
C TRP A 15 11.33 -9.07 -10.32
N ASP A 16 11.17 -10.26 -9.76
CA ASP A 16 10.62 -11.39 -10.50
C ASP A 16 9.19 -11.05 -10.93
N GLU A 17 8.93 -11.01 -12.24
CA GLU A 17 7.64 -10.60 -12.81
C GLU A 17 6.47 -11.42 -12.25
N THR A 18 6.69 -12.71 -11.98
CA THR A 18 5.64 -13.59 -11.44
C THR A 18 5.33 -13.29 -9.97
N LEU A 19 6.35 -12.93 -9.18
CA LEU A 19 6.17 -12.51 -7.80
C LEU A 19 5.53 -11.13 -7.73
N LEU A 20 5.92 -10.22 -8.63
CA LEU A 20 5.37 -8.89 -8.74
C LEU A 20 3.88 -8.92 -9.10
N ASP A 21 3.50 -9.77 -10.07
CA ASP A 21 2.11 -9.97 -10.48
C ASP A 21 1.24 -10.53 -9.35
N LYS A 22 1.71 -11.59 -8.66
CA LYS A 22 1.05 -12.14 -7.48
C LYS A 22 0.87 -11.10 -6.38
N PHE A 23 1.91 -10.30 -6.13
CA PHE A 23 1.86 -9.23 -5.15
C PHE A 23 0.83 -8.18 -5.53
N CYS A 24 0.82 -7.69 -6.77
CA CYS A 24 -0.14 -6.70 -7.25
C CYS A 24 -1.58 -7.23 -7.21
N THR A 25 -1.78 -8.50 -7.55
CA THR A 25 -3.09 -9.17 -7.48
C THR A 25 -3.59 -9.26 -6.04
N ALA A 26 -2.75 -9.73 -5.11
CA ALA A 26 -3.10 -9.81 -3.69
C ALA A 26 -3.44 -8.44 -3.09
N LEU A 27 -2.68 -7.40 -3.45
CA LEU A 27 -2.97 -6.03 -3.04
C LEU A 27 -4.29 -5.50 -3.59
N SER A 28 -4.60 -5.81 -4.84
CA SER A 28 -5.86 -5.41 -5.47
C SER A 28 -7.04 -6.08 -4.78
N GLN A 29 -6.90 -7.35 -4.39
CA GLN A 29 -7.91 -8.07 -3.61
C GLN A 29 -8.10 -7.42 -2.23
N GLN A 30 -7.03 -7.19 -1.47
CA GLN A 30 -7.12 -6.54 -0.15
C GLN A 30 -7.76 -5.15 -0.22
N LEU A 31 -7.47 -4.38 -1.27
CA LEU A 31 -8.08 -3.08 -1.48
C LEU A 31 -9.58 -3.18 -1.77
N THR A 32 -9.98 -4.19 -2.55
CA THR A 32 -11.39 -4.48 -2.85
C THR A 32 -12.15 -4.87 -1.58
N ASP A 33 -11.57 -5.73 -0.76
CA ASP A 33 -12.16 -6.16 0.51
C ASP A 33 -12.33 -4.99 1.47
N LEU A 34 -11.30 -4.16 1.62
CA LEU A 34 -11.36 -2.92 2.42
C LEU A 34 -12.43 -1.97 1.89
N GLN A 35 -12.53 -1.79 0.58
CA GLN A 35 -13.55 -0.93 -0.01
C GLN A 35 -14.96 -1.47 0.26
N ALA A 36 -15.17 -2.78 0.20
CA ALA A 36 -16.44 -3.41 0.55
C ALA A 36 -16.82 -3.16 2.02
N CYS A 37 -15.87 -3.26 2.96
CA CYS A 37 -16.08 -2.88 4.36
C CYS A 37 -16.46 -1.40 4.50
N LEU A 38 -15.77 -0.50 3.79
CA LEU A 38 -16.09 0.93 3.82
C LEU A 38 -17.47 1.25 3.25
N MET A 39 -17.94 0.51 2.24
CA MET A 39 -19.28 0.68 1.67
C MET A 39 -20.37 0.18 2.61
N GLN A 40 -20.11 -0.89 3.39
CA GLN A 40 -21.00 -1.33 4.47
C GLN A 40 -21.07 -0.29 5.60
N GLU A 41 -19.93 0.32 5.96
CA GLU A 41 -19.85 1.38 6.96
C GLU A 41 -20.52 2.70 6.50
N ALA A 42 -20.43 3.05 5.21
CA ALA A 42 -20.99 4.31 4.67
C ALA A 42 -22.53 4.36 4.69
N GLY A 43 -23.22 3.24 4.94
CA GLY A 43 -24.64 3.20 5.26
C GLY A 43 -24.98 3.60 6.70
N LEU A 44 -23.96 3.75 7.56
CA LEU A 44 -24.06 4.17 8.96
C LEU A 44 -23.45 5.58 9.07
N GLU A 45 -24.30 6.61 9.12
CA GLU A 45 -23.88 8.01 9.27
C GLU A 45 -23.05 8.21 10.55
N GLY A 46 -21.72 8.27 10.41
CA GLY A 46 -20.81 8.47 11.55
C GLY A 46 -19.42 8.98 11.16
N THR A 47 -19.30 10.30 11.04
CA THR A 47 -18.07 11.14 11.06
C THR A 47 -16.88 10.78 10.13
N PRO A 48 -16.67 11.52 9.02
CA PRO A 48 -15.56 11.29 8.07
C PRO A 48 -14.18 11.82 8.49
N LEU A 49 -14.08 12.68 9.52
CA LEU A 49 -12.94 13.60 9.66
C LEU A 49 -11.61 12.91 10.03
N LEU A 50 -11.62 11.94 10.95
CA LEU A 50 -10.42 11.17 11.32
C LEU A 50 -9.93 10.24 10.20
N LYS A 51 -10.85 9.83 9.31
CA LYS A 51 -10.57 9.00 8.15
C LYS A 51 -9.83 9.80 7.09
N GLU A 52 -10.14 11.08 6.94
CA GLU A 52 -9.57 11.95 5.91
C GLU A 52 -8.09 12.29 6.18
N ASP A 53 -7.74 12.63 7.43
CA ASP A 53 -6.34 12.87 7.83
C ASP A 53 -5.48 11.62 7.67
N SER A 54 -6.02 10.47 8.05
CA SER A 54 -5.35 9.17 7.90
C SER A 54 -5.13 8.80 6.43
N ILE A 55 -6.16 8.99 5.58
CA ILE A 55 -6.06 8.79 4.12
C ILE A 55 -5.02 9.75 3.52
N LEU A 56 -5.01 11.01 3.94
CA LEU A 56 -4.05 12.00 3.47
C LEU A 56 -2.62 11.64 3.86
N ALA A 57 -2.39 11.16 5.08
CA ALA A 57 -1.09 10.69 5.54
C ALA A 57 -0.58 9.50 4.69
N VAL A 58 -1.45 8.52 4.41
CA VAL A 58 -1.12 7.38 3.54
C VAL A 58 -0.82 7.84 2.11
N ARG A 59 -1.60 8.79 1.56
CA ARG A 59 -1.31 9.37 0.23
C ARG A 59 0.04 10.07 0.19
N LYS A 60 0.37 10.88 1.20
CA LYS A 60 1.67 11.57 1.32
C LYS A 60 2.82 10.56 1.41
N TYR A 61 2.64 9.47 2.15
CA TYR A 61 3.63 8.40 2.26
C TYR A 61 3.98 7.79 0.89
N PHE A 62 2.97 7.33 0.13
CA PHE A 62 3.23 6.76 -1.20
C PHE A 62 3.73 7.78 -2.22
N HIS A 63 3.32 9.05 -2.08
CA HIS A 63 3.86 10.13 -2.90
C HIS A 63 5.37 10.31 -2.66
N ARG A 64 5.82 10.31 -1.40
CA ARG A 64 7.25 10.39 -1.06
C ARG A 64 8.06 9.23 -1.64
N ILE A 65 7.51 8.01 -1.63
CA ILE A 65 8.16 6.85 -2.27
C ILE A 65 8.31 7.06 -3.79
N THR A 66 7.27 7.59 -4.42
CA THR A 66 7.29 7.87 -5.87
C THR A 66 8.36 8.91 -6.21
N VAL A 67 8.42 10.01 -5.45
CA VAL A 67 9.44 11.05 -5.61
C VAL A 67 10.85 10.49 -5.38
N TYR A 68 11.04 9.68 -4.34
CA TYR A 68 12.32 9.01 -4.06
C TYR A 68 12.81 8.15 -5.23
N LEU A 69 11.92 7.34 -5.82
CA LEU A 69 12.28 6.52 -6.98
C LEU A 69 12.66 7.37 -8.19
N GLN A 70 11.95 8.48 -8.44
CA GLN A 70 12.28 9.43 -9.50
C GLN A 70 13.68 10.04 -9.29
N GLU A 71 13.98 10.52 -8.08
CA GLU A 71 15.29 11.10 -7.72
C GLU A 71 16.43 10.09 -7.88
N LYS A 72 16.17 8.81 -7.56
CA LYS A 72 17.13 7.71 -7.72
C LYS A 72 17.11 7.08 -9.10
N LYS A 73 16.43 7.69 -10.07
CA LYS A 73 16.30 7.24 -11.46
C LYS A 73 15.89 5.78 -11.58
N TYR A 74 15.03 5.31 -10.68
CA TYR A 74 14.55 3.93 -10.65
C TYR A 74 15.68 2.89 -10.62
N SER A 75 16.82 3.24 -10.01
CA SER A 75 17.96 2.32 -9.90
C SER A 75 17.59 1.04 -9.12
N PRO A 76 18.23 -0.11 -9.41
CA PRO A 76 17.95 -1.35 -8.70
C PRO A 76 18.06 -1.23 -7.17
N CYS A 77 19.10 -0.56 -6.66
CA CYS A 77 19.25 -0.33 -5.21
C CYS A 77 18.11 0.50 -4.60
N ALA A 78 17.54 1.45 -5.36
CA ALA A 78 16.40 2.22 -4.88
C ALA A 78 15.14 1.34 -4.78
N TRP A 79 14.94 0.42 -5.72
CA TRP A 79 13.87 -0.56 -5.66
C TRP A 79 13.99 -1.53 -4.49
N GLU A 80 15.20 -1.96 -4.14
CA GLU A 80 15.43 -2.78 -2.92
C GLU A 80 14.98 -2.06 -1.65
N ILE A 81 15.27 -0.75 -1.55
CA ILE A 81 14.86 0.08 -0.41
C ILE A 81 13.33 0.20 -0.37
N VAL A 82 12.70 0.48 -1.52
CA VAL A 82 11.22 0.56 -1.60
C VAL A 82 10.58 -0.77 -1.25
N ARG A 83 11.15 -1.90 -1.70
CA ARG A 83 10.69 -3.24 -1.34
C ARG A 83 10.70 -3.45 0.17
N ALA A 84 11.82 -3.16 0.83
CA ALA A 84 11.97 -3.33 2.27
C ALA A 84 10.96 -2.46 3.05
N GLU A 85 10.79 -1.20 2.65
CA GLU A 85 9.89 -0.25 3.30
C GLU A 85 8.40 -0.67 3.13
N VAL A 86 8.05 -1.17 1.96
CA VAL A 86 6.70 -1.68 1.67
C VAL A 86 6.43 -2.94 2.50
N MET A 87 7.35 -3.90 2.54
CA MET A 87 7.21 -5.10 3.38
C MET A 87 7.02 -4.74 4.86
N ARG A 88 7.83 -3.81 5.37
CA ARG A 88 7.71 -3.30 6.75
C ARG A 88 6.33 -2.73 7.03
N SER A 89 5.78 -1.94 6.09
CA SER A 89 4.46 -1.32 6.22
C SER A 89 3.33 -2.35 6.24
N PHE A 90 3.43 -3.40 5.42
CA PHE A 90 2.47 -4.50 5.43
C PHE A 90 2.54 -5.30 6.73
N SER A 91 3.74 -5.63 7.23
CA SER A 91 3.89 -6.31 8.53
C SER A 91 3.32 -5.49 9.69
N SER A 92 3.45 -4.16 9.66
CA SER A 92 2.83 -3.30 10.67
C SER A 92 1.30 -3.32 10.58
N SER A 93 0.75 -3.34 9.36
CA SER A 93 -0.70 -3.40 9.14
C SER A 93 -1.29 -4.73 9.60
N THR A 94 -0.65 -5.86 9.29
CA THR A 94 -1.10 -7.18 9.75
C THR A 94 -1.03 -7.29 11.28
N ASN A 95 0.04 -6.78 11.90
CA ASN A 95 0.14 -6.73 13.36
C ASN A 95 -0.99 -5.90 13.99
N LEU A 96 -1.33 -4.75 13.38
CA LEU A 96 -2.46 -3.94 13.83
C LEU A 96 -3.78 -4.70 13.73
N GLN A 97 -4.04 -5.38 12.60
CA GLN A 97 -5.24 -6.20 12.42
C GLN A 97 -5.33 -7.31 13.47
N GLU A 98 -4.26 -8.04 13.74
CA GLU A 98 -4.26 -9.08 14.78
C GLU A 98 -4.51 -8.51 16.18
N ARG A 99 -3.97 -7.32 16.46
CA ARG A 99 -4.21 -6.64 17.75
C ARG A 99 -5.66 -6.18 17.90
N LEU A 100 -6.31 -5.77 16.82
CA LEU A 100 -7.74 -5.46 16.83
C LEU A 100 -8.57 -6.72 17.08
N ARG A 101 -8.27 -7.83 16.38
CA ARG A 101 -8.95 -9.12 16.58
C ARG A 101 -8.81 -9.68 18.00
N ARG A 102 -7.70 -9.41 18.69
CA ARG A 102 -7.47 -9.84 20.08
C ARG A 102 -8.26 -9.02 21.12
N LYS A 103 -8.80 -7.85 20.72
CA LYS A 103 -9.54 -6.95 21.60
C LYS A 103 -11.06 -7.14 21.48
N GLU A 104 -11.50 -7.92 20.50
CA GLU A 104 -12.86 -8.46 20.38
C GLU A 104 -13.00 -9.69 21.28
#